data_AF-A0A9D4Q1G4-F1
#
_entry.id   AF-A0A9D4Q1G4-F1
#
_cell.length_a   1.000
_cell.length_b   1.000
_cell.length_c   1.000
_cell.angle_alpha   90.00
_cell.angle_beta   90.00
_cell.angle_gamma   90.00
#
_symmetry.space_group_name_H-M   'P 1'
#
loop_
_entity.id
_entity.type
_entity.pdbx_description
1 polymer ?
#
loop_
_entity_poly.entity_id
_entity_poly.type
_entity_poly.pdbx_seq_one_letter_code
_entity_poly.pdbx_strand_id
1 'polypeptide(L)'
;MSCCPRGRDHRWSTRDVVAHVVCTPSLTAGDEFVWVEIQEKTFTNWVNEQLRPAGAGVVTDLRRDLSDGLRLISLVEALQKCRLRRIARPQNQHQCLENVQTALTAMAQDNIKLVNIGE
;
A
#
# COMPACT_ATOMS: atom_id res chain seq x y z
N MET A 1 -16.37 -24.15 20.69
CA MET A 1 -15.10 -24.88 20.85
C MET A 1 -13.98 -23.90 20.54
N SER A 2 -13.13 -23.66 21.52
CA SER A 2 -12.33 -22.46 21.66
C SER A 2 -10.97 -22.60 20.97
N CYS A 3 -10.64 -21.67 20.06
CA CYS A 3 -9.28 -21.45 19.60
C CYS A 3 -8.88 -20.00 19.92
N CYS A 4 -8.61 -19.72 21.21
CA CYS A 4 -7.75 -18.60 21.58
C CYS A 4 -6.38 -19.18 21.91
N PRO A 5 -5.32 -18.89 21.13
CA PRO A 5 -3.96 -19.07 21.61
C PRO A 5 -3.62 -17.89 22.54
N ARG A 6 -3.30 -18.20 23.80
CA ARG A 6 -2.65 -17.24 24.69
C ARG A 6 -1.20 -17.07 24.24
N GLY A 7 -0.79 -15.82 24.06
CA GLY A 7 0.56 -15.36 24.43
C GLY A 7 1.48 -14.87 23.32
N ARG A 8 1.86 -13.59 23.44
CA ARG A 8 3.06 -12.91 22.93
C ARG A 8 3.24 -12.80 21.41
N ASP A 9 2.67 -11.76 20.82
CA ASP A 9 3.37 -10.51 20.43
C ASP A 9 2.37 -9.58 19.72
N HIS A 10 2.42 -8.27 20.00
CA HIS A 10 1.50 -7.28 19.44
C HIS A 10 1.82 -6.93 17.98
N ARG A 11 1.95 -7.94 17.11
CA ARG A 11 2.13 -7.73 15.67
C ARG A 11 1.52 -8.89 14.88
N TRP A 12 0.28 -8.69 14.46
CA TRP A 12 -0.37 -9.55 13.48
C TRP A 12 0.42 -9.46 12.17
N SER A 13 0.87 -10.60 11.64
CA SER A 13 1.50 -10.64 10.31
C SER A 13 0.45 -10.34 9.24
N THR A 14 0.87 -9.84 8.07
CA THR A 14 -0.03 -9.65 6.92
C THR A 14 -0.83 -10.91 6.64
N ARG A 15 -0.22 -12.09 6.83
CA ARG A 15 -0.86 -13.42 6.72
C ARG A 15 -1.99 -13.65 7.72
N ASP A 16 -1.84 -13.18 8.95
CA ASP A 16 -2.84 -13.34 10.01
C ASP A 16 -4.07 -12.45 9.77
N VAL A 17 -3.86 -11.27 9.18
CA VAL A 17 -4.95 -10.35 8.81
C VAL A 17 -5.79 -10.96 7.68
N VAL A 18 -5.16 -11.50 6.63
CA VAL A 18 -5.91 -12.16 5.55
C VAL A 18 -6.66 -13.39 6.06
N ALA A 19 -6.05 -14.18 6.95
CA ALA A 19 -6.70 -15.35 7.54
C ALA A 19 -7.93 -14.97 8.39
N HIS A 20 -7.87 -13.87 9.15
CA HIS A 20 -9.01 -13.39 9.92
C HIS A 20 -10.13 -12.87 9.02
N VAL A 21 -9.78 -12.18 7.93
CA VAL A 21 -10.73 -11.63 6.95
C VAL A 21 -11.45 -12.73 6.18
N VAL A 22 -10.73 -13.77 5.72
CA VAL A 22 -11.28 -14.91 4.97
C VAL A 22 -12.24 -15.77 5.82
N CYS A 23 -12.06 -15.79 7.14
CA CYS A 23 -12.84 -16.63 8.06
C CYS A 23 -14.10 -15.95 8.65
N THR A 24 -14.48 -14.75 8.21
CA THR A 24 -15.72 -14.08 8.69
C THR A 24 -16.96 -14.62 7.96
N PRO A 25 -17.96 -15.19 8.67
CA PRO A 25 -19.11 -15.78 8.01
C PRO A 25 -20.20 -14.74 7.69
N SER A 26 -20.65 -14.80 6.43
CA SER A 26 -21.95 -14.36 5.87
C SER A 26 -22.09 -12.88 5.52
N LEU A 27 -22.24 -12.61 4.21
CA LEU A 27 -22.25 -11.25 3.65
C LEU A 27 -23.46 -11.03 2.70
N THR A 28 -24.26 -9.99 2.98
CA THR A 28 -25.36 -9.41 2.19
C THR A 28 -25.04 -7.95 1.79
N ALA A 29 -25.27 -7.57 0.52
CA ALA A 29 -25.31 -6.23 -0.14
C ALA A 29 -24.69 -4.96 0.52
N GLY A 30 -24.85 -4.71 1.82
CA GLY A 30 -24.06 -3.71 2.57
C GLY A 30 -22.57 -4.08 2.69
N ASP A 31 -22.22 -5.30 2.34
CA ASP A 31 -20.88 -5.83 2.46
C ASP A 31 -19.90 -5.42 1.37
N GLU A 32 -20.35 -5.00 0.19
CA GLU A 32 -19.42 -4.53 -0.84
C GLU A 32 -18.63 -3.31 -0.35
N PHE A 33 -19.30 -2.36 0.32
CA PHE A 33 -18.65 -1.20 0.94
C PHE A 33 -17.70 -1.61 2.08
N VAL A 34 -18.08 -2.61 2.88
CA VAL A 34 -17.23 -3.16 3.95
C VAL A 34 -15.98 -3.81 3.37
N TRP A 35 -16.13 -4.58 2.28
CA TRP A 35 -15.02 -5.21 1.58
C TRP A 35 -14.08 -4.19 0.95
N VAL A 36 -14.62 -3.14 0.34
CA VAL A 36 -13.81 -2.02 -0.19
C VAL A 36 -13.02 -1.35 0.93
N GLU A 37 -13.65 -1.06 2.08
CA GLU A 37 -12.97 -0.45 3.22
C GLU A 37 -11.88 -1.36 3.82
N ILE A 38 -12.15 -2.67 3.95
CA ILE A 38 -11.17 -3.65 4.43
C ILE A 38 -9.98 -3.73 3.48
N GLN A 39 -10.22 -3.76 2.16
CA GLN A 39 -9.14 -3.79 1.16
C GLN A 39 -8.31 -2.52 1.21
N GLU A 40 -8.96 -1.35 1.29
CA GLU A 40 -8.28 -0.07 1.39
C GLU A 40 -7.40 0.01 2.65
N LYS A 41 -7.93 -0.39 3.82
CA LYS A 41 -7.16 -0.44 5.07
C LYS A 41 -6.00 -1.43 5.00
N THR A 42 -6.24 -2.61 4.42
CA THR A 42 -5.21 -3.64 4.27
C THR A 42 -4.07 -3.14 3.39
N PHE A 43 -4.41 -2.53 2.24
CA PHE A 43 -3.41 -1.98 1.34
C PHE A 43 -2.67 -0.78 1.96
N THR A 44 -3.38 0.12 2.65
CA THR A 44 -2.79 1.26 3.36
C THR A 44 -1.78 0.80 4.42
N ASN A 45 -2.13 -0.21 5.21
CA ASN A 45 -1.22 -0.79 6.19
C ASN A 45 -0.01 -1.44 5.53
N TRP A 46 -0.20 -2.15 4.42
CA TRP A 46 0.89 -2.74 3.66
C TRP A 46 1.84 -1.66 3.10
N VAL A 47 1.32 -0.56 2.53
CA VAL A 47 2.13 0.56 2.05
C VAL A 47 2.95 1.16 3.20
N ASN A 48 2.33 1.40 4.35
CA ASN A 48 3.02 1.91 5.54
C ASN A 48 4.14 0.97 6.03
N GLU A 49 3.95 -0.35 5.94
CA GLU A 49 4.98 -1.33 6.26
C GLU A 49 6.19 -1.21 5.33
N GLN A 50 5.97 -1.02 4.03
CA GLN A 50 7.04 -0.85 3.03
C GLN A 50 7.77 0.50 3.18
N LEU A 51 7.06 1.55 3.59
CA LEU A 51 7.61 2.90 3.74
C LEU A 51 8.33 3.14 5.07
N ARG A 52 8.05 2.31 6.09
CA ARG A 52 8.68 2.43 7.43
C ARG A 52 10.21 2.48 7.39
N PRO A 53 10.94 1.62 6.63
CA PRO A 53 12.40 1.68 6.54
C PRO A 53 12.91 2.96 5.86
N ALA A 54 12.12 3.57 4.98
CA ALA A 54 12.48 4.78 4.25
C ALA A 54 12.21 6.07 5.05
N GLY A 55 11.56 5.97 6.23
CA GLY A 55 11.13 7.13 7.01
C GLY A 55 10.15 8.05 6.25
N ALA A 56 9.53 7.54 5.19
CA ALA A 56 8.48 8.27 4.47
C ALA A 56 7.25 8.29 5.38
N GLY A 57 6.79 9.50 5.74
CA GLY A 57 5.72 9.69 6.72
C GLY A 57 4.46 8.87 6.41
N VAL A 58 3.68 8.62 7.46
CA VAL A 58 2.49 7.75 7.43
C VAL A 58 1.53 8.16 6.31
N VAL A 59 1.04 7.16 5.59
CA VAL A 59 -0.05 7.26 4.60
C VAL A 59 -1.36 7.00 5.33
N THR A 60 -2.29 7.96 5.21
CA THR A 60 -3.64 7.88 5.78
C THR A 60 -4.72 7.84 4.70
N ASP A 61 -4.49 8.48 3.55
CA ASP A 61 -5.36 8.46 2.39
C ASP A 61 -4.51 8.19 1.15
N LEU A 62 -4.65 6.99 0.57
CA LEU A 62 -3.85 6.56 -0.57
C LEU A 62 -3.97 7.50 -1.77
N ARG A 63 -5.17 8.03 -2.04
CA ARG A 63 -5.42 8.88 -3.20
C ARG A 63 -4.71 10.22 -3.05
N ARG A 64 -4.74 10.79 -1.85
CA ARG A 64 -4.10 12.08 -1.55
C ARG A 64 -2.60 11.92 -1.37
N ASP A 65 -2.17 10.95 -0.57
CA ASP A 65 -0.78 10.82 -0.14
C ASP A 65 0.16 10.29 -1.22
N LEU A 66 -0.37 9.61 -2.24
CA LEU A 66 0.41 9.15 -3.41
C LEU A 66 0.35 10.11 -4.60
N SER A 67 -0.52 11.14 -4.56
CA SER A 67 -0.81 12.01 -5.72
C SER A 67 0.36 12.89 -6.18
N ASP A 68 1.28 13.24 -5.27
CA ASP A 68 2.46 14.06 -5.57
C ASP A 68 3.64 13.22 -6.12
N GLY A 69 3.47 11.89 -6.13
CA GLY A 69 4.44 10.90 -6.60
C GLY A 69 5.60 10.63 -5.64
N LEU A 70 5.79 11.40 -4.57
CA LEU A 70 6.97 11.26 -3.70
C LEU A 70 6.94 9.95 -2.90
N ARG A 71 5.79 9.66 -2.30
CA ARG A 71 5.59 8.42 -1.56
C ARG A 71 5.47 7.22 -2.48
N LEU A 72 4.93 7.40 -3.68
CA LEU A 72 4.89 6.37 -4.70
C LEU A 72 6.31 5.97 -5.13
N ILE A 73 7.19 6.94 -5.38
CA ILE A 73 8.61 6.65 -5.65
C ILE A 73 9.25 5.89 -4.49
N SER A 74 9.08 6.37 -3.24
CA SER A 74 9.64 5.67 -2.07
C SER A 74 9.14 4.24 -1.94
N LEU A 75 7.87 3.98 -2.27
CA LEU A 75 7.29 2.64 -2.26
C LEU A 75 7.98 1.77 -3.31
N VAL A 76 8.13 2.28 -4.54
CA VAL A 76 8.80 1.54 -5.63
C VAL A 76 10.27 1.27 -5.30
N GLU A 77 11.00 2.25 -4.76
CA GLU A 77 12.38 2.04 -4.30
C GLU A 77 12.46 0.96 -3.21
N ALA A 78 11.50 0.94 -2.27
CA ALA A 78 11.45 -0.06 -1.21
C ALA A 78 11.20 -1.48 -1.75
N LEU A 79 10.43 -1.61 -2.84
CA LEU A 79 10.13 -2.89 -3.48
C LEU A 79 11.30 -3.38 -4.36
N GLN A 80 11.88 -2.48 -5.15
CA GLN A 80 12.97 -2.79 -6.09
C GLN A 80 14.35 -2.84 -5.43
N LYS A 81 14.49 -2.28 -4.24
CA LYS A 81 15.78 -2.01 -3.58
C LYS A 81 16.73 -1.18 -4.46
N CYS A 82 16.16 -0.40 -5.37
CA CYS A 82 16.86 0.48 -6.30
C CYS A 82 16.45 1.93 -6.03
N ARG A 83 17.36 2.89 -6.25
CA ARG A 83 17.09 4.31 -6.02
C ARG A 83 16.64 4.97 -7.32
N LEU A 84 15.53 5.68 -7.27
CA LEU A 84 14.92 6.38 -8.40
C LEU A 84 15.18 7.88 -8.31
N ARG A 85 15.07 8.55 -9.46
CA ARG A 85 15.08 10.02 -9.50
C ARG A 85 13.76 10.54 -8.92
N ARG A 86 13.83 11.64 -8.19
CA ARG A 86 12.65 12.32 -7.64
C ARG A 86 12.88 13.83 -7.55
N ILE A 87 11.82 14.60 -7.78
CA ILE A 87 11.75 16.03 -7.48
C ILE A 87 11.31 16.17 -6.03
N ALA A 88 12.25 16.45 -5.12
CA ALA A 88 12.02 16.43 -3.67
C ALA A 88 10.97 17.43 -3.16
N ARG A 89 10.70 18.51 -3.92
CA ARG A 89 9.73 19.55 -3.58
C ARG A 89 8.95 19.94 -4.85
N PRO A 90 7.96 19.15 -5.28
CA PRO A 90 7.16 19.50 -6.43
C PRO A 90 6.29 20.72 -6.08
N GLN A 91 6.37 21.77 -6.90
CA GLN A 91 5.62 23.02 -6.72
C GLN A 91 4.40 23.07 -7.65
N ASN A 92 4.49 22.41 -8.81
CA ASN A 92 3.47 22.47 -9.86
C ASN A 92 3.04 21.06 -10.27
N GLN A 93 1.84 20.94 -10.84
CA GLN A 93 1.27 19.66 -11.28
C GLN A 93 2.19 18.88 -12.24
N HIS A 94 2.90 19.57 -13.12
CA HIS A 94 3.86 18.93 -14.03
C HIS A 94 4.96 18.16 -13.28
N GLN A 95 5.49 18.71 -12.19
CA GLN A 95 6.52 18.06 -11.37
C GLN A 95 5.97 16.89 -10.56
N CYS A 96 4.73 16.99 -10.07
CA CYS A 96 4.03 15.85 -9.46
C CYS A 96 3.86 14.71 -10.47
N LEU A 97 3.40 15.04 -11.68
CA LEU A 97 3.22 14.06 -12.76
C LEU A 97 4.56 13.42 -13.18
N GLU A 98 5.65 14.18 -13.21
CA GLU A 98 6.98 13.65 -13.52
C GLU A 98 7.44 12.63 -12.47
N ASN A 99 7.19 12.89 -11.18
CA ASN A 99 7.47 11.94 -10.11
C ASN A 99 6.64 10.65 -10.28
N VAL A 100 5.34 10.79 -10.53
CA VAL A 100 4.45 9.65 -10.76
C VAL A 100 4.91 8.84 -11.97
N GLN A 101 5.22 9.50 -13.09
CA GLN A 101 5.70 8.85 -14.31
C GLN A 101 7.00 8.08 -14.08
N THR A 102 7.91 8.63 -13.28
CA THR A 102 9.17 7.97 -12.92
C THR A 102 8.92 6.68 -12.15
N ALA A 103 8.02 6.71 -11.17
CA ALA A 103 7.65 5.52 -10.41
C ALA A 103 7.00 4.45 -11.30
N LEU A 104 6.03 4.84 -12.14
CA LEU A 104 5.34 3.91 -13.04
C LEU A 104 6.29 3.28 -14.07
N THR A 105 7.22 4.07 -14.62
CA THR A 105 8.22 3.57 -15.56
C THR A 105 9.13 2.55 -14.91
N ALA A 106 9.57 2.81 -13.68
CA ALA A 106 10.39 1.86 -12.94
C ALA A 106 9.65 0.55 -12.65
N MET A 107 8.36 0.63 -12.27
CA MET A 107 7.53 -0.56 -12.04
C MET A 107 7.36 -1.42 -13.30
N ALA A 108 7.22 -0.78 -14.46
CA ALA A 108 7.10 -1.47 -15.74
C ALA A 108 8.40 -2.20 -16.14
N GLN A 109 9.57 -1.66 -15.79
CA GLN A 109 10.86 -2.24 -16.13
C GLN A 109 11.21 -3.48 -15.31
N ASP A 110 10.84 -3.54 -14.04
CA ASP A 110 11.16 -4.67 -13.15
C ASP A 110 10.14 -5.81 -13.19
N ASN A 111 9.18 -5.77 -14.13
CA ASN A 111 8.13 -6.78 -14.26
C ASN A 111 7.39 -7.04 -12.93
N ILE A 112 7.28 -5.99 -12.09
CA ILE A 112 6.42 -5.99 -10.92
C ILE A 112 5.01 -6.10 -11.47
N LYS A 113 4.47 -7.32 -11.48
CA LYS A 113 3.07 -7.56 -11.82
C LYS A 113 2.25 -6.81 -10.78
N LEU A 114 1.77 -5.64 -11.17
CA LEU A 114 0.68 -4.93 -10.53
C LEU A 114 -0.58 -5.77 -10.67
N VAL A 115 -0.67 -6.86 -9.90
CA VAL A 115 -1.89 -7.63 -9.82
C VAL A 115 -2.92 -6.73 -9.15
N ASN A 116 -3.97 -6.38 -9.89
CA ASN A 116 -5.08 -5.50 -9.48
C ASN A 116 -4.74 -4.01 -9.24
N ILE A 117 -4.00 -3.36 -10.15
CA ILE A 117 -4.08 -1.89 -10.31
C ILE A 117 -4.28 -1.57 -11.80
N GLY A 118 -5.53 -1.33 -12.19
CA GLY A 118 -5.94 -0.90 -13.53
C GLY A 118 -6.61 -1.99 -14.38
N GLU A 119 -7.93 -2.13 -14.24
CA GLU A 119 -8.83 -2.17 -15.41
C GLU A 119 -9.53 -0.82 -15.52
#